data_AF-D8F6C3-F1
#
_entry.id   AF-D8F6C3-F1
#
_cell.length_a   1.000
_cell.length_b   1.000
_cell.length_c   1.000
_cell.angle_alpha   90.00
_cell.angle_beta   90.00
_cell.angle_gamma   90.00
#
_symmetry.space_group_name_H-M   'P 1'
#
loop_
_entity.id
_entity.type
_entity.pdbx_description
1 polymer ?
#
loop_
_entity_poly.entity_id
_entity_poly.type
_entity_poly.pdbx_seq_one_letter_code
_entity_poly.pdbx_strand_id
1 'polypeptide(L)'
;MDNPIVHNPPISITDLVLLKQKGAVITVDNTFEINEVDLLHEKEPFRAFLFFSVFSGTVDGESYEFRKCYSRGCTHNLCPHVSQAVMIANRYLKRDYKTLEKAGIRLKANLFSLEDMLAQFEKKRDDFVNTLILEDYIHIAKDGDEVGVQVSVEKFPAVENFANHTEKRLFYAANFNVDYLGETHICHRCFSCCITEREREDAQTATELANRRLAAIYTSFDQAGIEYNRAFFE
;
A
#
# COMPACT_ATOMS: atom_id res chain seq x y z
N MET A 1 6.63 -23.62 -10.58
CA MET A 1 6.73 -22.17 -10.82
C MET A 1 5.46 -21.80 -11.55
N ASP A 2 4.47 -21.28 -10.83
CA ASP A 2 3.21 -20.88 -11.46
C ASP A 2 3.45 -19.62 -12.28
N ASN A 3 2.86 -19.59 -13.48
CA ASN A 3 2.90 -18.39 -14.32
C ASN A 3 2.27 -17.22 -13.55
N PRO A 4 2.95 -16.07 -13.46
CA PRO A 4 2.40 -14.94 -12.75
C PRO A 4 1.10 -14.48 -13.45
N ILE A 5 0.02 -14.40 -12.68
CA ILE A 5 -1.26 -13.88 -13.15
C ILE A 5 -1.06 -12.42 -13.59
N VAL A 6 -1.57 -12.08 -14.77
CA VAL A 6 -1.56 -10.71 -15.30
C VAL A 6 -2.99 -10.34 -15.65
N HIS A 7 -3.53 -9.33 -14.99
CA HIS A 7 -4.89 -8.86 -15.22
C HIS A 7 -4.99 -8.04 -16.52
N ASN A 8 -6.13 -8.14 -17.20
CA ASN A 8 -6.50 -7.26 -18.31
C ASN A 8 -7.94 -6.75 -18.08
N PRO A 9 -8.15 -5.45 -17.81
CA PRO A 9 -7.14 -4.39 -17.70
C PRO A 9 -6.20 -4.58 -16.49
N PRO A 10 -4.98 -3.99 -16.50
CA PRO A 10 -4.05 -4.09 -15.37
C PRO A 10 -4.60 -3.38 -14.13
N ILE A 11 -4.42 -4.01 -12.96
CA ILE A 11 -4.92 -3.50 -11.67
C ILE A 11 -3.79 -3.21 -10.67
N SER A 12 -2.54 -3.26 -11.13
CA SER A 12 -1.37 -3.07 -10.28
C SER A 12 -0.11 -2.70 -11.05
N ILE A 13 0.85 -2.09 -10.35
CA ILE A 13 2.22 -1.86 -10.85
C ILE A 13 2.87 -3.17 -11.33
N THR A 14 2.64 -4.27 -10.63
CA THR A 14 3.16 -5.60 -11.02
C THR A 14 2.61 -6.04 -12.37
N ASP A 15 1.32 -5.84 -12.64
CA ASP A 15 0.74 -6.19 -13.94
C ASP A 15 1.39 -5.36 -15.05
N LEU A 16 1.59 -4.05 -14.84
CA LEU A 16 2.28 -3.17 -15.80
C LEU A 16 3.72 -3.65 -16.08
N VAL A 17 4.48 -4.01 -15.04
CA VAL A 17 5.85 -4.51 -15.19
C VAL A 17 5.86 -5.82 -15.99
N LEU A 18 4.97 -6.76 -15.68
CA LEU A 18 4.88 -8.04 -16.37
C LEU A 18 4.44 -7.87 -17.82
N LEU A 19 3.50 -6.97 -18.11
CA LEU A 19 3.09 -6.64 -19.48
C LEU A 19 4.25 -6.01 -20.27
N LYS A 20 4.99 -5.10 -19.65
CA LYS A 20 6.17 -4.48 -20.27
C LYS A 20 7.26 -5.50 -20.60
N GLN A 21 7.50 -6.44 -19.69
CA GLN A 21 8.44 -7.56 -19.91
C GLN A 21 8.00 -8.49 -21.05
N LYS A 22 6.70 -8.60 -21.30
CA LYS A 22 6.13 -9.31 -22.46
C LYS A 22 6.16 -8.51 -23.77
N GLY A 23 6.66 -7.27 -23.75
CA GLY A 23 6.83 -6.43 -24.93
C GLY A 23 5.74 -5.37 -25.15
N ALA A 24 4.79 -5.22 -24.23
CA ALA A 24 3.71 -4.23 -24.36
C ALA A 24 4.25 -2.79 -24.36
N VAL A 25 3.57 -1.92 -25.11
CA VAL A 25 3.80 -0.47 -25.10
C VAL A 25 2.91 0.15 -24.03
N ILE A 26 3.54 0.69 -22.99
CA ILE A 26 2.83 1.18 -21.80
C ILE A 26 3.12 2.67 -21.61
N THR A 27 2.06 3.44 -21.38
CA THR A 27 2.12 4.80 -20.83
C THR A 27 1.55 4.81 -19.43
N VAL A 28 2.12 5.62 -18.54
CA VAL A 28 1.68 5.74 -17.15
C VAL A 28 1.72 7.20 -16.75
N ASP A 29 0.61 7.68 -16.19
CA ASP A 29 0.53 8.90 -15.41
C ASP A 29 -0.05 8.56 -14.02
N ASN A 30 0.05 9.51 -13.09
CA ASN A 30 -0.58 9.36 -11.79
C ASN A 30 -1.11 10.68 -11.23
N THR A 31 -2.24 10.57 -10.54
CA THR A 31 -2.82 11.63 -9.71
C THR A 31 -2.95 11.13 -8.27
N PHE A 32 -3.16 12.06 -7.35
CA PHE A 32 -3.32 11.76 -5.93
C PHE A 32 -4.76 11.94 -5.49
N GLU A 33 -5.19 11.02 -4.64
CA GLU A 33 -6.52 11.00 -4.04
C GLU A 33 -6.33 10.74 -2.53
N ILE A 34 -6.84 11.65 -1.70
CA ILE A 34 -6.79 11.53 -0.24
C ILE A 34 -8.23 11.49 0.23
N ASN A 35 -8.62 10.35 0.78
CA ASN A 35 -9.99 10.14 1.21
C ASN A 35 -10.06 10.11 2.73
N GLU A 36 -10.96 10.93 3.29
CA GLU A 36 -11.41 10.74 4.65
C GLU A 36 -12.28 9.49 4.69
N VAL A 37 -11.95 8.59 5.61
CA VAL A 37 -12.64 7.31 5.77
C VAL A 37 -13.11 7.14 7.20
N ASP A 38 -14.32 6.61 7.33
CA ASP A 38 -14.81 6.11 8.61
C ASP A 38 -14.42 4.63 8.71
N LEU A 39 -13.53 4.32 9.65
CA LEU A 39 -13.06 2.97 9.94
C LEU A 39 -13.77 2.44 11.18
N LEU A 40 -14.19 1.18 11.11
CA LEU A 40 -14.72 0.48 12.27
C LEU A 40 -13.55 -0.11 13.08
N HIS A 41 -13.33 0.38 14.31
CA HIS A 41 -12.46 -0.28 15.29
C HIS A 41 -13.32 -0.78 16.45
N GLU A 42 -13.41 -2.11 16.58
CA GLU A 42 -14.28 -2.79 17.54
C GLU A 42 -15.75 -2.35 17.44
N LYS A 43 -16.14 -1.32 18.19
CA LYS A 43 -17.52 -0.77 18.30
C LYS A 43 -17.61 0.73 18.05
N GLU A 44 -16.49 1.44 17.96
CA GLU A 44 -16.49 2.89 17.79
C GLU A 44 -15.81 3.25 16.45
N PRO A 45 -16.53 3.93 15.54
CA PRO A 45 -15.93 4.40 14.31
C PRO A 45 -14.91 5.49 14.61
N PHE A 46 -13.75 5.45 13.97
CA PHE A 46 -12.78 6.54 14.00
C PHE A 46 -12.47 7.01 12.59
N ARG A 47 -12.15 8.30 12.48
CA ARG A 47 -11.79 8.92 11.21
C ARG A 47 -10.31 8.72 10.92
N ALA A 48 -10.03 8.28 9.71
CA ALA A 48 -8.69 8.18 9.17
C ALA A 48 -8.64 8.79 7.77
N PHE A 49 -7.42 8.97 7.27
CA PHE A 49 -7.12 9.39 5.93
C PHE A 49 -6.35 8.29 5.22
N LEU A 50 -6.82 7.93 4.03
CA LEU A 50 -6.13 6.99 3.16
C LEU A 50 -5.47 7.76 2.02
N PHE A 51 -4.20 7.46 1.78
CA PHE A 51 -3.37 8.13 0.78
C PHE A 51 -3.25 7.25 -0.46
N PHE A 52 -3.97 7.60 -1.53
CA PHE A 52 -3.98 6.87 -2.78
C PHE A 52 -3.18 7.59 -3.87
N SER A 53 -2.51 6.80 -4.70
CA SER A 53 -2.20 7.24 -6.07
C SER A 53 -3.11 6.49 -7.02
N VAL A 54 -3.77 7.24 -7.90
CA VAL A 54 -4.50 6.71 -9.05
C VAL A 54 -3.51 6.65 -10.21
N PHE A 55 -3.30 5.46 -10.76
CA PHE A 55 -2.47 5.24 -11.93
C PHE A 55 -3.38 5.04 -13.14
N SER A 56 -3.09 5.77 -14.21
CA SER A 56 -3.84 5.69 -15.46
C SER A 56 -2.89 5.77 -16.65
N GLY A 57 -3.36 5.38 -17.82
CA GLY A 57 -2.56 5.40 -19.04
C GLY A 57 -3.09 4.40 -20.06
N THR A 58 -2.18 3.87 -20.87
CA THR A 58 -2.51 2.89 -21.92
C THR A 58 -1.58 1.68 -21.92
N VAL A 59 -2.12 0.53 -22.28
CA VAL A 59 -1.36 -0.68 -22.67
C VAL A 59 -1.75 -1.01 -24.11
N ASP A 60 -0.78 -0.96 -25.03
CA ASP A 60 -0.99 -1.21 -26.47
C ASP A 60 -2.14 -0.38 -27.08
N GLY A 61 -2.35 0.83 -26.54
CA GLY A 61 -3.40 1.76 -26.96
C GLY A 61 -4.71 1.65 -26.18
N GLU A 62 -4.93 0.60 -25.38
CA GLU A 62 -6.12 0.44 -24.55
C GLU A 62 -5.95 1.14 -23.19
N SER A 63 -6.93 1.94 -22.79
CA SER A 63 -6.90 2.69 -21.54
C SER A 63 -7.04 1.78 -20.32
N TYR A 64 -6.29 2.07 -19.26
CA TYR A 64 -6.48 1.45 -17.96
C TYR A 64 -6.48 2.50 -16.85
N GLU A 65 -7.05 2.12 -15.71
CA GLU A 65 -6.96 2.87 -14.46
C GLU A 65 -7.00 1.92 -13.27
N PHE A 66 -6.16 2.17 -12.27
CA PHE A 66 -6.28 1.54 -10.95
C PHE A 66 -5.72 2.44 -9.87
N ARG A 67 -6.22 2.30 -8.65
CA ARG A 67 -5.70 3.02 -7.47
C ARG A 67 -4.94 2.09 -6.53
N LYS A 68 -3.91 2.62 -5.88
CA LYS A 68 -3.15 1.92 -4.84
C LYS A 68 -3.08 2.77 -3.58
N CYS A 69 -3.48 2.19 -2.45
CA CYS A 69 -3.30 2.79 -1.13
C CYS A 69 -1.83 2.65 -0.72
N TYR A 70 -1.23 3.75 -0.28
CA TYR A 70 0.16 3.79 0.17
C TYR A 70 0.32 3.97 1.66
N SER A 71 -0.66 4.58 2.33
CA SER A 71 -0.61 4.74 3.78
C SER A 71 -1.99 5.05 4.34
N ARG A 72 -2.12 4.83 5.64
CA ARG A 72 -3.25 5.25 6.47
C ARG A 72 -2.72 6.14 7.58
N GLY A 73 -3.27 7.34 7.72
CA GLY A 73 -2.99 8.23 8.84
C GLY A 73 -4.27 8.54 9.61
N CYS A 74 -4.17 8.79 10.91
CA CYS A 74 -5.30 9.37 11.66
C CYS A 74 -4.80 10.39 12.68
N THR A 75 -5.75 11.09 13.30
CA THR A 75 -5.48 12.09 14.36
C THR A 75 -5.47 11.47 15.76
N HIS A 76 -5.66 10.16 15.87
CA HIS A 76 -5.65 9.39 17.12
C HIS A 76 -4.44 8.44 17.13
N ASN A 77 -4.08 7.89 18.29
CA ASN A 77 -2.96 6.94 18.43
C ASN A 77 -3.25 5.54 17.85
N LEU A 78 -4.25 5.41 16.97
CA LEU A 78 -4.66 4.16 16.32
C LEU A 78 -3.98 3.95 14.96
N CYS A 79 -3.33 4.98 14.42
CA CYS A 79 -2.52 4.96 13.19
C CYS A 79 -1.35 5.93 13.35
N PRO A 80 -0.34 5.89 12.47
CA PRO A 80 0.62 6.98 12.36
C PRO A 80 -0.09 8.32 12.22
N HIS A 81 0.49 9.37 12.82
CA HIS A 81 -0.03 10.72 12.63
C HIS A 81 -0.03 11.08 11.13
N VAL A 82 -0.98 11.89 10.69
CA VAL A 82 -1.16 12.26 9.27
C VAL A 82 0.15 12.70 8.59
N SER A 83 0.96 13.53 9.26
CA SER A 83 2.27 13.96 8.72
C SER A 83 3.25 12.80 8.48
N GLN A 84 3.24 11.77 9.34
CA GLN A 84 4.06 10.57 9.20
C GLN A 84 3.50 9.67 8.09
N ALA A 85 2.17 9.55 8.01
CA ALA A 85 1.51 8.77 6.98
C ALA A 85 1.88 9.25 5.57
N VAL A 86 2.03 10.57 5.38
CA VAL A 86 2.52 11.18 4.13
C VAL A 86 3.96 10.78 3.83
N MET A 87 4.84 10.83 4.83
CA MET A 87 6.23 10.41 4.67
C MET A 87 6.31 8.93 4.26
N ILE A 88 5.58 8.06 4.96
CA ILE A 88 5.47 6.62 4.67
C ILE A 88 4.92 6.41 3.25
N ALA A 89 3.83 7.10 2.89
CA ALA A 89 3.22 6.99 1.58
C ALA A 89 4.21 7.35 0.46
N ASN A 90 4.93 8.46 0.62
CA ASN A 90 5.94 8.90 -0.32
C ASN A 90 7.12 7.93 -0.44
N ARG A 91 7.55 7.28 0.66
CA ARG A 91 8.62 6.26 0.58
C ARG A 91 8.16 5.04 -0.22
N TYR A 92 6.95 4.54 0.00
CA TYR A 92 6.39 3.44 -0.78
C TYR A 92 6.12 3.81 -2.24
N LEU A 93 5.62 5.02 -2.52
CA LEU A 93 5.41 5.51 -3.89
C LEU A 93 6.71 5.60 -4.67
N LYS A 94 7.78 6.13 -4.05
CA LYS A 94 9.12 6.16 -4.66
C LYS A 94 9.64 4.77 -5.02
N ARG A 95 9.31 3.74 -4.23
CA ARG A 95 9.67 2.36 -4.55
C ARG A 95 8.96 1.89 -5.82
N ASP A 96 7.67 2.17 -5.95
CA ASP A 96 6.91 1.80 -7.14
C ASP A 96 7.42 2.54 -8.39
N TYR A 97 7.78 3.83 -8.26
CA TYR A 97 8.41 4.57 -9.36
C TYR A 97 9.73 3.96 -9.79
N LYS A 98 10.62 3.61 -8.85
CA LYS A 98 11.86 2.88 -9.17
C LYS A 98 11.57 1.53 -9.84
N THR A 99 10.48 0.87 -9.47
CA THR A 99 10.08 -0.42 -10.05
C THR A 99 9.63 -0.25 -11.51
N LEU A 100 8.82 0.77 -11.79
CA LEU A 100 8.40 1.13 -13.15
C LEU A 100 9.60 1.55 -14.01
N GLU A 101 10.46 2.41 -13.48
CA GLU A 101 11.66 2.91 -14.18
C GLU A 101 12.60 1.76 -14.57
N LYS A 102 12.87 0.82 -13.65
CA LYS A 102 13.67 -0.39 -13.92
C LYS A 102 13.06 -1.27 -15.02
N ALA A 103 11.74 -1.28 -15.16
CA ALA A 103 11.06 -2.00 -16.24
C ALA A 103 11.08 -1.22 -17.58
N GLY A 104 11.65 -0.01 -17.61
CA GLY A 104 11.65 0.85 -18.80
C GLY A 104 10.32 1.56 -19.04
N ILE A 105 9.48 1.70 -18.00
CA ILE A 105 8.23 2.46 -18.04
C ILE A 105 8.51 3.84 -17.47
N ARG A 106 8.36 4.89 -18.29
CA ARG A 106 8.58 6.28 -17.88
C ARG A 106 7.31 6.84 -17.26
N LEU A 107 7.46 7.55 -16.14
CA LEU A 107 6.42 8.36 -15.54
C LEU A 107 7.02 9.65 -14.99
N LYS A 108 6.24 10.73 -14.97
CA LYS A 108 6.61 11.96 -14.26
C LYS A 108 6.40 11.75 -12.76
N ALA A 109 7.48 11.53 -12.03
CA ALA A 109 7.41 11.33 -10.59
C ALA A 109 6.89 12.59 -9.87
N ASN A 110 5.69 12.49 -9.31
CA ASN A 110 5.12 13.46 -8.38
C ASN A 110 5.06 12.84 -6.98
N LEU A 111 4.97 13.64 -5.92
CA LEU A 111 4.86 13.13 -4.55
C LEU A 111 3.74 13.84 -3.83
N PHE A 112 3.20 13.20 -2.80
CA PHE A 112 2.29 13.82 -1.86
C PHE A 112 2.99 15.03 -1.22
N SER A 113 2.39 16.22 -1.34
CA SER A 113 2.92 17.47 -0.77
C SER A 113 2.36 17.71 0.65
N LEU A 114 3.20 18.17 1.58
CA LEU A 114 2.77 18.52 2.94
C LEU A 114 1.99 19.84 2.97
N GLU A 115 2.27 20.79 2.07
CA GLU A 115 1.60 22.09 2.02
C GLU A 115 0.12 21.96 1.63
N ASP A 116 -0.22 21.05 0.70
CA ASP A 116 -1.61 20.74 0.36
C ASP A 116 -2.36 20.06 1.53
N MET A 117 -1.63 19.52 2.51
CA MET A 117 -2.18 18.70 3.59
C MET A 117 -2.22 19.43 4.94
N LEU A 118 -1.27 20.32 5.22
CA LEU A 118 -1.20 21.08 6.47
C LEU A 118 -2.31 22.12 6.61
N ALA A 119 -2.89 22.59 5.50
CA ALA A 119 -4.06 23.46 5.52
C ALA A 119 -5.28 22.86 6.27
N GLN A 120 -5.28 21.53 6.50
CA GLN A 120 -6.36 20.82 7.17
C GLN A 120 -6.00 20.30 8.58
N PHE A 121 -4.73 20.29 9.00
CA PHE A 121 -4.28 19.51 10.18
C PHE A 121 -3.29 20.21 11.14
N GLU A 122 -3.39 21.54 11.30
CA GLU A 122 -2.72 22.23 12.41
C GLU A 122 -3.33 21.85 13.75
N LYS A 123 -2.83 20.78 14.39
CA LYS A 123 -2.59 20.67 15.85
C LYS A 123 -2.29 19.22 16.24
N LYS A 124 -1.01 18.99 16.49
CA LYS A 124 -0.36 18.04 17.44
C LYS A 124 0.81 17.35 16.75
N ARG A 125 2.01 17.80 17.10
CA ARG A 125 3.23 17.03 16.91
C ARG A 125 3.33 16.10 18.12
N ASP A 126 2.66 14.96 18.05
CA ASP A 126 2.97 13.88 19.00
C ASP A 126 4.38 13.35 18.69
N ASP A 127 5.03 12.77 19.71
CA ASP A 127 6.41 12.30 19.69
C ASP A 127 6.72 11.51 18.41
N PHE A 128 7.89 11.79 17.81
CA PHE A 128 8.30 11.23 16.52
C PHE A 128 8.32 9.70 16.56
N VAL A 129 7.23 9.07 16.14
CA VAL A 129 7.19 7.65 15.80
C VAL A 129 8.09 7.40 14.58
N ASN A 130 8.81 6.28 14.63
CA ASN A 130 9.76 5.83 13.62
C ASN A 130 9.13 5.80 12.21
N THR A 131 9.76 6.47 11.24
CA THR A 131 9.30 6.54 9.83
C THR A 131 9.93 5.50 8.92
N LEU A 132 10.70 4.55 9.48
CA LEU A 132 11.23 3.42 8.73
C LEU A 132 10.07 2.60 8.17
N ILE A 133 10.21 2.22 6.90
CA ILE A 133 9.29 1.31 6.23
C ILE A 133 9.89 -0.08 6.18
N LEU A 134 9.07 -1.08 5.83
CA LEU A 134 9.51 -2.47 5.80
C LEU A 134 10.75 -2.71 4.91
N GLU A 135 10.91 -1.98 3.80
CA GLU A 135 12.13 -2.09 2.99
C GLU A 135 13.39 -1.69 3.75
N ASP A 136 13.31 -0.75 4.69
CA ASP A 136 14.48 -0.32 5.45
C ASP A 136 14.98 -1.48 6.31
N TYR A 137 14.09 -2.20 6.98
CA TYR A 137 14.42 -3.40 7.74
C TYR A 137 14.92 -4.55 6.86
N ILE A 138 14.39 -4.69 5.64
CA ILE A 138 14.92 -5.64 4.66
C ILE A 138 16.36 -5.31 4.26
N HIS A 139 16.72 -4.02 4.13
CA HIS A 139 18.10 -3.63 3.85
C HIS A 139 18.99 -3.84 5.07
N ILE A 140 18.53 -3.46 6.27
CA ILE A 140 19.23 -3.71 7.54
C ILE A 140 19.57 -5.20 7.70
N ALA A 141 18.60 -6.09 7.49
CA ALA A 141 18.86 -7.53 7.54
C ALA A 141 19.88 -8.01 6.49
N LYS A 142 19.82 -7.45 5.27
CA LYS A 142 20.81 -7.74 4.22
C LYS A 142 22.22 -7.27 4.55
N ASP A 143 22.34 -6.22 5.36
CA ASP A 143 23.62 -5.70 5.85
C ASP A 143 24.18 -6.55 7.02
N GLY A 144 23.43 -7.54 7.49
CA GLY A 144 23.87 -8.57 8.44
C GLY A 144 23.26 -8.46 9.84
N ASP A 145 22.37 -7.49 10.06
CA ASP A 145 21.67 -7.33 11.34
C ASP A 145 20.56 -8.37 11.52
N GLU A 146 20.33 -8.78 12.77
CA GLU A 146 19.24 -9.68 13.13
C GLU A 146 17.91 -8.91 13.19
N VAL A 147 16.93 -9.36 12.39
CA VAL A 147 15.61 -8.76 12.29
C VAL A 147 14.55 -9.87 12.30
N GLY A 148 13.62 -9.80 13.25
CA GLY A 148 12.45 -10.66 13.32
C GLY A 148 11.18 -9.92 12.89
N VAL A 149 10.22 -10.61 12.29
CA VAL A 149 8.95 -9.99 11.88
C VAL A 149 7.75 -10.88 12.22
N GLN A 150 6.86 -10.38 13.07
CA GLN A 150 5.54 -10.95 13.29
C GLN A 150 4.51 -10.31 12.35
N VAL A 151 3.92 -11.10 11.47
CA VAL A 151 2.99 -10.71 10.43
C VAL A 151 1.56 -11.08 10.83
N SER A 152 0.65 -10.12 10.78
CA SER A 152 -0.78 -10.34 10.90
C SER A 152 -1.53 -9.69 9.75
N VAL A 153 -2.52 -10.39 9.20
CA VAL A 153 -3.37 -9.91 8.11
C VAL A 153 -4.74 -9.52 8.64
N GLU A 154 -5.32 -8.47 8.06
CA GLU A 154 -6.59 -7.90 8.49
C GLU A 154 -7.45 -7.52 7.28
N LYS A 155 -8.71 -7.94 7.29
CA LYS A 155 -9.75 -7.38 6.43
C LYS A 155 -10.56 -6.39 7.26
N PHE A 156 -10.61 -5.12 6.85
CA PHE A 156 -11.38 -4.11 7.57
C PHE A 156 -12.35 -3.36 6.65
N PRO A 157 -13.63 -3.22 7.05
CA PRO A 157 -14.57 -2.39 6.33
C PRO A 157 -14.27 -0.91 6.55
N ALA A 158 -14.46 -0.11 5.52
CA ALA A 158 -14.33 1.33 5.54
C ALA A 158 -15.44 1.98 4.72
N VAL A 159 -15.87 3.17 5.14
CA VAL A 159 -16.73 4.04 4.34
C VAL A 159 -15.87 5.18 3.82
N GLU A 160 -15.66 5.23 2.51
CA GLU A 160 -14.95 6.33 1.87
C GLU A 160 -15.91 7.47 1.57
N ASN A 161 -15.53 8.69 2.00
CA ASN A 161 -16.34 9.88 1.81
C ASN A 161 -15.83 10.68 0.59
N PHE A 162 -16.59 10.65 -0.50
CA PHE A 162 -16.36 11.49 -1.68
C PHE A 162 -17.26 12.73 -1.63
N ALA A 163 -16.97 13.74 -2.47
CA ALA A 163 -17.68 15.02 -2.45
C ALA A 163 -19.22 14.90 -2.58
N ASN A 164 -19.72 13.90 -3.31
CA ASN A 164 -21.14 13.76 -3.64
C ASN A 164 -21.76 12.40 -3.29
N HIS A 165 -20.97 11.45 -2.78
CA HIS A 165 -21.44 10.11 -2.42
C HIS A 165 -20.48 9.46 -1.42
N THR A 166 -20.92 8.37 -0.79
CA THR A 166 -20.07 7.52 0.02
C THR A 166 -20.00 6.13 -0.59
N GLU A 167 -18.88 5.44 -0.40
CA GLU A 167 -18.71 4.08 -0.90
C GLU A 167 -18.20 3.17 0.20
N LYS A 168 -18.86 2.02 0.36
CA LYS A 168 -18.45 0.99 1.31
C LYS A 168 -17.44 0.07 0.65
N ARG A 169 -16.28 -0.07 1.28
CA ARG A 169 -15.19 -0.92 0.80
C ARG A 169 -14.69 -1.85 1.88
N LEU A 170 -14.19 -3.01 1.44
CA LEU A 170 -13.42 -3.92 2.26
C LEU A 170 -11.95 -3.79 1.87
N PHE A 171 -11.10 -3.43 2.83
CA PHE A 171 -9.65 -3.29 2.64
C PHE A 171 -8.92 -4.52 3.14
N TYR A 172 -7.84 -4.87 2.45
CA TYR A 172 -6.94 -5.96 2.79
C TYR A 172 -5.59 -5.37 3.17
N ALA A 173 -5.15 -5.56 4.40
CA ALA A 173 -3.90 -5.02 4.90
C ALA A 173 -3.16 -6.00 5.81
N ALA A 174 -1.87 -5.75 6.02
CA ALA A 174 -1.11 -6.45 7.04
C ALA A 174 -0.31 -5.51 7.92
N ASN A 175 -0.20 -5.91 9.18
CA ASN A 175 0.73 -5.34 10.14
C ASN A 175 1.97 -6.23 10.22
N PHE A 176 3.12 -5.58 10.19
CA PHE A 176 4.43 -6.19 10.35
C PHE A 176 5.03 -5.61 11.62
N ASN A 177 4.97 -6.37 12.71
CA ASN A 177 5.65 -6.02 13.96
C ASN A 177 7.10 -6.49 13.83
N VAL A 178 7.99 -5.55 13.60
CA VAL A 178 9.41 -5.79 13.33
C VAL A 178 10.19 -5.66 14.63
N ASP A 179 10.79 -6.75 15.07
CA ASP A 179 11.68 -6.78 16.23
C ASP A 179 13.10 -6.47 15.78
N TYR A 180 13.67 -5.38 16.27
CA TYR A 180 15.02 -4.91 15.95
C TYR A 180 15.62 -4.13 17.12
N LEU A 181 16.85 -4.45 17.51
CA LEU A 181 17.57 -3.84 18.65
C LEU A 181 16.79 -3.83 19.98
N GLY A 182 15.96 -4.86 20.21
CA GLY A 182 15.15 -4.99 21.43
C GLY A 182 13.89 -4.12 21.45
N GLU A 183 13.56 -3.44 20.34
CA GLU A 183 12.34 -2.68 20.16
C GLU A 183 11.45 -3.32 19.09
N THR A 184 10.13 -3.20 19.26
CA THR A 184 9.15 -3.62 18.26
C THR A 184 8.63 -2.41 17.50
N HIS A 185 8.89 -2.38 16.19
CA HIS A 185 8.45 -1.33 15.28
C HIS A 185 7.27 -1.81 14.42
N ILE A 186 6.21 -1.01 14.34
CA ILE A 186 5.01 -1.40 13.57
C ILE A 186 5.08 -0.80 12.17
N CYS A 187 5.16 -1.66 11.15
CA CYS A 187 4.99 -1.30 9.76
C CYS A 187 3.63 -1.78 9.26
N HIS A 188 2.78 -0.87 8.79
CA HIS A 188 1.48 -1.21 8.19
C HIS A 188 1.53 -1.08 6.66
N ARG A 189 0.87 -2.01 5.95
CA ARG A 189 0.63 -1.92 4.50
C ARG A 189 -0.77 -2.31 4.09
N CYS A 190 -1.36 -1.49 3.23
CA CYS A 190 -2.55 -1.85 2.46
C CYS A 190 -2.16 -2.58 1.17
N PHE A 191 -2.86 -3.66 0.85
CA PHE A 191 -2.56 -4.52 -0.30
C PHE A 191 -3.61 -4.47 -1.39
N SER A 192 -4.90 -4.43 -1.07
CA SER A 192 -5.98 -4.32 -2.06
C SER A 192 -7.26 -3.84 -1.35
N CYS A 193 -8.28 -3.55 -2.15
CA CYS A 193 -9.62 -3.26 -1.65
C CYS A 193 -10.66 -3.65 -2.71
N CYS A 194 -11.88 -3.95 -2.29
CA CYS A 194 -13.03 -4.16 -3.17
C CYS A 194 -14.27 -3.43 -2.63
N ILE A 195 -15.21 -3.12 -3.52
CA ILE A 195 -16.49 -2.52 -3.14
C ILE A 195 -17.37 -3.61 -2.50
N THR A 196 -17.93 -3.35 -1.32
CA THR A 196 -18.70 -4.37 -0.58
C THR A 196 -20.01 -4.76 -1.29
N GLU A 197 -20.56 -3.90 -2.13
CA GLU A 197 -21.79 -4.19 -2.89
C GLU A 197 -21.57 -5.24 -4.01
N ARG A 198 -20.32 -5.48 -4.41
CA ARG A 198 -19.90 -6.50 -5.41
C ARG A 198 -18.99 -7.56 -4.82
N GLU A 199 -19.03 -7.74 -3.50
CA GLU A 199 -18.07 -8.56 -2.74
C GLU A 199 -17.92 -9.98 -3.29
N ARG A 200 -18.99 -10.63 -3.79
CA ARG A 200 -18.87 -12.00 -4.33
C ARG A 200 -18.01 -12.13 -5.59
N GLU A 201 -17.94 -11.11 -6.44
CA GLU A 201 -17.19 -11.15 -7.70
C GLU A 201 -15.81 -10.50 -7.55
N ASP A 202 -15.72 -9.40 -6.80
CA ASP A 202 -14.49 -8.63 -6.67
C ASP A 202 -13.60 -9.08 -5.50
N ALA A 203 -14.14 -9.77 -4.47
CA ALA A 203 -13.35 -10.15 -3.30
C ALA A 203 -12.31 -11.23 -3.60
N GLN A 204 -12.60 -12.16 -4.53
CA GLN A 204 -11.62 -13.17 -4.93
C GLN A 204 -10.41 -12.50 -5.59
N THR A 205 -10.64 -11.65 -6.59
CA THR A 205 -9.59 -10.87 -7.26
C THR A 205 -8.80 -10.00 -6.27
N ALA A 206 -9.48 -9.35 -5.32
CA ALA A 206 -8.83 -8.54 -4.29
C ALA A 206 -7.97 -9.39 -3.33
N THR A 207 -8.47 -10.57 -2.93
CA THR A 207 -7.76 -11.52 -2.06
C THR A 207 -6.53 -12.08 -2.76
N GLU A 208 -6.67 -12.51 -4.02
CA GLU A 208 -5.57 -13.00 -4.84
C GLU A 208 -4.48 -11.93 -5.04
N LEU A 209 -4.89 -10.69 -5.35
CA LEU A 209 -3.97 -9.57 -5.46
C LEU A 209 -3.24 -9.30 -4.14
N ALA A 210 -3.95 -9.37 -3.01
CA ALA A 210 -3.36 -9.13 -1.70
C ALA A 210 -2.34 -10.22 -1.32
N ASN A 211 -2.73 -11.48 -1.46
CA ASN A 211 -1.85 -12.63 -1.20
C ASN A 211 -0.62 -12.63 -2.11
N ARG A 212 -0.77 -12.25 -3.39
CA ARG A 212 0.37 -12.11 -4.33
C ARG A 212 1.36 -11.04 -3.87
N ARG A 213 0.86 -9.87 -3.44
CA ARG A 213 1.72 -8.78 -2.93
C ARG A 213 2.42 -9.18 -1.63
N LEU A 214 1.73 -9.92 -0.76
CA LEU A 214 2.29 -10.41 0.50
C LEU A 214 3.36 -11.49 0.25
N ALA A 215 3.13 -12.43 -0.67
CA ALA A 215 4.11 -13.44 -1.07
C ALA A 215 5.40 -12.82 -1.64
N ALA A 216 5.30 -11.71 -2.38
CA ALA A 216 6.48 -10.98 -2.86
C ALA A 216 7.30 -10.35 -1.72
N ILE A 217 6.65 -9.95 -0.63
CA ILE A 217 7.34 -9.49 0.59
C ILE A 217 8.03 -10.66 1.27
N TYR A 218 7.36 -11.80 1.45
CA TYR A 218 7.97 -13.00 2.03
C TYR A 218 9.18 -13.48 1.24
N THR A 219 9.13 -13.42 -0.08
CA THR A 219 10.30 -13.69 -0.93
C THR A 219 11.45 -12.73 -0.61
N SER A 220 11.15 -11.46 -0.31
CA SER A 220 12.17 -10.46 0.07
C SER A 220 12.73 -10.72 1.46
N PHE A 221 11.91 -11.23 2.39
CA PHE A 221 12.36 -11.68 3.72
C PHE A 221 13.26 -12.91 3.62
N ASP A 222 12.86 -13.92 2.86
CA ASP A 222 13.65 -15.13 2.61
C ASP A 222 15.03 -14.76 2.03
N GLN A 223 15.06 -13.83 1.07
CA GLN A 223 16.31 -13.33 0.47
C GLN A 223 17.18 -12.49 1.42
N ALA A 224 16.60 -11.91 2.46
CA ALA A 224 17.28 -11.08 3.44
C ALA A 224 17.67 -11.86 4.71
N GLY A 225 17.26 -13.13 4.84
CA GLY A 225 17.48 -13.91 6.05
C GLY A 225 16.66 -13.45 7.25
N ILE A 226 15.53 -12.77 7.02
CA ILE A 226 14.63 -12.32 8.09
C ILE A 226 13.83 -13.52 8.61
N GLU A 227 13.70 -13.65 9.93
CA GLU A 227 12.81 -14.62 10.56
C GLU A 227 11.38 -14.06 10.62
N TYR A 228 10.38 -14.84 10.18
CA TYR A 228 8.98 -14.38 10.19
C TYR A 228 7.98 -15.54 10.21
N ASN A 229 6.76 -15.25 10.70
CA ASN A 229 5.60 -16.13 10.51
C ASN A 229 4.87 -15.81 9.19
N ARG A 230 4.28 -16.83 8.57
CA ARG A 230 3.48 -16.67 7.35
C ARG A 230 2.00 -16.53 7.68
N ALA A 231 1.39 -15.47 7.16
CA ALA A 231 -0.05 -15.26 7.16
C ALA A 231 -0.52 -14.91 5.73
N PHE A 232 -1.72 -15.33 5.36
CA PHE A 232 -2.37 -14.97 4.10
C PHE A 232 -3.85 -14.69 4.37
N PHE A 233 -4.48 -13.91 3.51
CA PHE A 233 -5.92 -13.67 3.56
C PHE A 233 -6.66 -14.94 3.10
N GLU A 234 -7.63 -15.38 3.91
CA GLU A 234 -8.57 -16.47 3.59
C GLU A 234 -9.75 -15.99 2.74
#